data_AF-A0A815KPU8-F1
#
_entry.id   AF-A0A815KPU8-F1
#
_cell.length_a   1.000
_cell.length_b   1.000
_cell.length_c   1.000
_cell.angle_alpha   90.00
_cell.angle_beta   90.00
_cell.angle_gamma   90.00
#
_symmetry.space_group_name_H-M   'P 1'
#
loop_
_entity.id
_entity.type
_entity.pdbx_description
1 polymer ?
#
loop_
_entity_poly.entity_id
_entity_poly.type
_entity_poly.pdbx_seq_one_letter_code
_entity_poly.pdbx_strand_id
1 'polypeptide(L)'
;PPLRIPKPNHLALVDLDLPICEHDRMHCVDILDGLTKYFLGTLHVPITSTETDAPIDIKKDRPKDYHSTTTTVQRQREIYLSRIGLKGFRNNVERRQNERKNQELMLEKTIDDELIESNDLDTTPLISNDNQNYEIN
;
A
#
# COMPACT_ATOMS: atom_id res chain seq x y z
N PRO A 1 14.50 7.26 34.26
CA PRO A 1 15.91 7.01 33.91
C PRO A 1 16.24 7.68 32.54
N PRO A 2 17.44 8.26 32.39
CA PRO A 2 17.76 9.26 31.34
C PRO A 2 17.74 8.72 29.89
N LEU A 3 18.15 7.47 29.65
CA LEU A 3 18.19 6.87 28.30
C LEU A 3 16.83 6.35 27.80
N ARG A 4 15.79 6.39 28.63
CA ARG A 4 14.48 5.85 28.27
C ARG A 4 13.71 6.88 27.44
N ILE A 5 13.43 6.55 26.18
CA ILE A 5 12.49 7.31 25.34
C ILE A 5 11.05 6.92 25.72
N PRO A 6 10.22 7.84 26.25
CA PRO A 6 8.84 7.54 26.62
C PRO A 6 7.97 7.27 25.39
N LYS A 7 6.92 6.45 25.54
CA LYS A 7 5.92 6.26 24.48
C LYS A 7 5.03 7.51 24.36
N PRO A 8 4.56 7.88 23.16
CA PRO A 8 4.84 7.26 21.86
C PRO A 8 6.24 7.60 21.34
N ASN A 9 7.01 6.58 20.96
CA ASN A 9 8.44 6.73 20.63
C ASN A 9 8.78 6.40 19.16
N HIS A 10 7.79 6.16 18.31
CA HIS A 10 8.05 5.72 16.93
C HIS A 10 8.85 6.75 16.13
N LEU A 11 8.46 8.03 16.16
CA LEU A 11 9.17 9.08 15.42
C LEU A 11 10.59 9.27 15.94
N ALA A 12 10.76 9.34 17.26
CA ALA A 12 12.07 9.45 17.88
C ALA A 12 12.99 8.29 17.46
N LEU A 13 12.50 7.05 17.43
CA LEU A 13 13.29 5.88 16.98
C LEU A 13 13.62 5.91 15.48
N VAL A 14 12.74 6.46 14.64
CA VAL A 14 13.02 6.69 13.22
C VAL A 14 14.13 7.72 13.08
N ASP A 15 14.05 8.83 13.81
CA ASP A 15 14.99 9.94 13.75
C ASP A 15 16.40 9.59 14.24
N LEU A 16 16.57 8.49 14.99
CA LEU A 16 17.90 7.97 15.38
C LEU A 16 18.72 7.43 14.20
N ASP A 17 18.11 7.20 13.03
CA ASP A 17 18.75 6.67 11.81
C ASP A 17 19.63 5.44 12.06
N LEU A 18 19.07 4.45 12.77
CA LEU A 18 19.82 3.27 13.19
C LEU A 18 19.96 2.27 12.02
N PRO A 19 21.11 1.61 11.85
CA PRO A 19 21.35 0.61 10.80
C PRO A 19 20.65 -0.74 11.09
N ILE A 20 19.83 -1.20 10.15
CA ILE A 20 19.13 -2.48 10.17
C ILE A 20 19.93 -3.51 9.38
N CYS A 21 20.31 -4.60 10.05
CA CYS A 21 20.97 -5.77 9.49
C CYS A 21 19.97 -6.80 8.95
N GLU A 22 20.48 -7.86 8.33
CA GLU A 22 19.67 -8.97 7.85
C GLU A 22 18.76 -9.56 8.95
N HIS A 23 17.59 -10.05 8.53
CA HIS A 23 16.53 -10.56 9.41
C HIS A 23 15.99 -9.51 10.39
N ASP A 24 16.00 -8.24 10.02
CA ASP A 24 15.49 -7.11 10.81
C ASP A 24 16.14 -7.00 12.20
N ARG A 25 17.44 -7.32 12.28
CA ARG A 25 18.23 -7.22 13.52
C ARG A 25 18.97 -5.89 13.60
N MET A 26 19.21 -5.45 14.83
CA MET A 26 19.97 -4.23 15.16
C MET A 26 21.10 -4.60 16.10
N HIS A 27 22.28 -4.01 15.90
CA HIS A 27 23.40 -4.24 16.82
C HIS A 27 23.27 -3.36 18.08
N CYS A 28 23.55 -3.92 19.25
CA CYS A 28 23.37 -3.21 20.53
C CYS A 28 24.24 -1.95 20.65
N VAL A 29 25.44 -1.96 20.06
CA VAL A 29 26.32 -0.78 19.97
C VAL A 29 25.64 0.38 19.23
N ASP A 30 24.96 0.11 18.12
CA ASP A 30 24.32 1.18 17.34
C ASP A 30 23.14 1.77 18.09
N ILE A 31 22.37 0.94 18.80
CA ILE A 31 21.29 1.40 19.68
C ILE A 31 21.86 2.25 20.82
N LEU A 32 22.96 1.81 21.44
CA LEU A 32 23.58 2.54 22.54
C LEU A 32 24.10 3.90 22.06
N ASP A 33 24.84 3.94 20.95
CA ASP A 33 25.37 5.17 20.34
C ASP A 33 24.25 6.13 19.90
N GLY A 34 23.17 5.61 19.32
CA GLY A 34 22.00 6.41 18.97
C GLY A 34 21.32 7.02 20.19
N LEU A 35 21.10 6.24 21.25
CA LEU A 35 20.46 6.72 22.48
C LEU A 35 21.33 7.73 23.24
N THR A 36 22.64 7.54 23.29
CA THR A 36 23.56 8.49 23.94
C THR A 36 23.62 9.81 23.18
N LYS A 37 23.71 9.78 21.85
CA LYS A 37 23.63 10.99 21.01
C LYS A 37 22.31 11.73 21.17
N TYR A 38 21.20 11.00 21.20
CA TYR A 38 19.88 11.58 21.39
C TYR A 38 19.74 12.27 22.75
N PHE A 39 20.23 11.63 23.82
CA PHE A 39 20.18 12.19 25.16
C PHE A 39 21.16 13.38 25.35
N LEU A 40 22.38 13.26 24.84
CA LEU A 40 23.39 14.32 24.95
C LEU A 40 23.08 15.52 24.04
N GLY A 41 22.43 15.31 22.89
CA GLY A 41 22.03 16.39 21.99
C GLY A 41 20.77 17.14 22.43
N THR A 42 19.94 16.54 23.29
CA THR A 42 18.75 17.20 23.88
C THR A 42 19.10 18.03 25.11
N LEU A 43 20.13 17.64 25.85
CA LEU A 43 20.75 18.51 26.83
C LEU A 43 21.58 19.53 26.05
N HIS A 44 21.29 20.83 26.16
CA HIS A 44 22.14 21.92 25.61
C HIS A 44 23.53 21.99 26.29
N VAL A 45 24.10 20.85 26.65
CA VAL A 45 25.45 20.72 27.19
C VAL A 45 26.37 20.87 25.99
N PRO A 46 27.20 21.92 25.95
CA PRO A 46 28.19 22.04 24.89
C PRO A 46 29.07 20.78 24.96
N ILE A 47 29.13 20.05 23.85
CA ILE A 47 30.11 18.98 23.67
C ILE A 47 31.46 19.70 23.65
N THR A 48 32.05 19.97 24.82
CA THR A 48 33.43 20.41 24.92
C THR A 48 34.28 19.24 24.47
N SER A 49 34.52 19.19 23.17
CA SER A 49 35.49 18.32 22.53
C SER A 49 36.91 18.78 22.90
N THR A 50 37.24 18.70 24.18
CA THR A 50 38.57 19.01 24.71
C THR A 50 39.06 17.81 25.49
N GLU A 51 39.97 17.09 24.83
CA GLU A 51 41.18 16.51 25.43
C GLU A 51 40.96 15.36 26.43
N THR A 52 41.02 14.10 25.95
CA THR A 52 42.11 13.13 26.28
C THR A 52 41.79 11.67 25.97
N ASP A 53 40.55 11.29 25.67
CA ASP A 53 40.25 9.92 25.28
C ASP A 53 40.07 9.82 23.77
N ALA A 54 40.91 9.01 23.12
CA ALA A 54 40.67 8.59 21.75
C ALA A 54 39.19 8.18 21.63
N PRO A 55 38.45 8.65 20.60
CA PRO A 55 37.06 8.24 20.46
C PRO A 55 37.05 6.72 20.48
N ILE A 56 36.37 6.14 21.46
CA ILE A 56 36.24 4.69 21.59
C ILE A 56 35.71 4.27 20.23
N ASP A 57 36.53 3.58 19.44
CA ASP A 57 36.14 3.13 18.12
C ASP A 57 35.27 1.91 18.31
N ILE A 58 34.05 2.11 18.84
CA ILE A 58 33.08 1.05 19.13
C ILE A 58 32.69 0.34 17.82
N LYS A 59 33.02 0.91 16.65
CA LYS A 59 32.85 0.26 15.35
C LYS A 59 33.86 -0.86 15.11
N LYS A 60 35.00 -0.89 15.81
CA LYS A 60 36.05 -1.89 15.67
C LYS A 60 35.70 -3.25 16.28
N ASP A 61 34.83 -3.27 17.29
CA ASP A 61 34.38 -4.51 17.96
C ASP A 61 33.15 -5.14 17.29
N ARG A 62 32.78 -4.70 16.07
CA ARG A 62 31.66 -5.30 15.36
C ARG A 62 32.02 -6.72 14.92
N PRO A 63 31.10 -7.69 15.11
CA PRO A 63 31.24 -9.03 14.57
C PRO A 63 31.45 -9.01 13.06
N LYS A 64 32.15 -10.02 12.52
CA LYS A 64 32.46 -10.11 11.08
C LYS A 64 31.19 -10.25 10.21
N ASP A 65 30.10 -10.73 10.80
CA ASP A 65 28.76 -10.87 10.23
C ASP A 65 27.91 -9.59 10.34
N TYR A 66 28.47 -8.47 10.82
CA TYR A 66 27.78 -7.19 10.79
C TYR A 66 27.71 -6.65 9.35
N HIS A 67 26.54 -6.80 8.74
CA HIS A 67 26.21 -6.23 7.44
C HIS A 67 24.90 -5.47 7.53
N SER A 68 24.97 -4.14 7.40
CA SER A 68 23.79 -3.27 7.39
C SER A 68 23.16 -3.28 6.00
N THR A 69 21.85 -3.52 5.93
CA THR A 69 21.07 -3.53 4.69
C THR A 69 20.36 -2.19 4.46
N THR A 70 19.77 -1.62 5.52
CA THR A 70 18.97 -0.38 5.44
C THR A 70 19.09 0.39 6.76
N THR A 71 18.40 1.53 6.92
CA THR A 71 18.32 2.29 8.18
C THR A 71 16.88 2.47 8.62
N THR A 72 16.63 2.89 9.88
CA THR A 72 15.28 3.16 10.37
C THR A 72 14.55 4.24 9.58
N VAL A 73 15.25 5.30 9.16
CA VAL A 73 14.69 6.35 8.30
C VAL A 73 14.34 5.79 6.92
N GLN A 74 15.26 5.03 6.33
CA GLN A 74 15.05 4.45 5.00
C GLN A 74 13.89 3.44 5.01
N ARG A 75 13.83 2.55 6.01
CA ARG A 75 12.74 1.57 6.19
C ARG A 75 11.38 2.26 6.32
N GLN A 76 11.31 3.38 7.03
CA GLN A 76 10.06 4.16 7.13
C GLN A 76 9.63 4.75 5.78
N ARG A 77 10.58 5.26 4.99
CA ARG A 77 10.33 5.76 3.62
C ARG A 77 9.86 4.63 2.70
N GLU A 78 10.52 3.49 2.74
CA GLU A 78 10.16 2.30 1.97
C GLU A 78 8.72 1.87 2.28
N ILE A 79 8.35 1.72 3.56
CA ILE A 79 6.98 1.36 3.97
C ILE A 79 5.96 2.37 3.42
N TYR A 80 6.26 3.67 3.50
CA TYR A 80 5.39 4.72 2.98
C TYR A 80 5.20 4.63 1.47
N LEU A 81 6.29 4.49 0.72
CA LEU A 81 6.27 4.35 -0.73
C LEU A 81 5.55 3.07 -1.16
N SER A 82 5.80 1.94 -0.49
CA SER A 82 5.11 0.68 -0.72
C SER A 82 3.60 0.83 -0.54
N ARG A 83 3.14 1.55 0.49
CA ARG A 83 1.71 1.80 0.71
C ARG A 83 1.09 2.61 -0.42
N ILE A 84 1.75 3.68 -0.88
CA ILE A 84 1.26 4.50 -1.99
C ILE A 84 1.17 3.67 -3.27
N GLY A 85 2.25 2.98 -3.62
CA GLY A 85 2.32 2.15 -4.82
C GLY A 85 1.26 1.04 -4.81
N LEU A 86 1.14 0.33 -3.69
CA LEU A 86 0.15 -0.74 -3.54
C LEU A 86 -1.29 -0.22 -3.60
N LYS A 87 -1.57 0.96 -3.03
CA LYS A 87 -2.89 1.61 -3.13
C LYS A 87 -3.22 1.92 -4.59
N GLY A 88 -2.30 2.54 -5.33
CA GLY A 88 -2.47 2.83 -6.75
C GLY A 88 -2.70 1.57 -7.59
N PHE A 89 -1.92 0.52 -7.33
CA PHE A 89 -2.07 -0.77 -8.00
C PHE A 89 -3.43 -1.43 -7.72
N ARG A 90 -3.85 -1.50 -6.45
CA ARG A 90 -5.15 -2.09 -6.07
C ARG A 90 -6.32 -1.36 -6.73
N ASN A 91 -6.30 -0.02 -6.71
CA ASN A 91 -7.32 0.79 -7.36
C ASN A 91 -7.36 0.55 -8.88
N ASN A 92 -6.20 0.40 -9.52
CA ASN A 92 -6.13 0.10 -10.96
C ASN A 92 -6.71 -1.28 -11.28
N VAL A 93 -6.38 -2.29 -10.48
CA VAL A 93 -6.90 -3.66 -10.63
C VAL A 93 -8.42 -3.68 -10.43
N GLU A 94 -8.94 -3.01 -9.41
CA GLU A 94 -10.38 -2.91 -9.14
C GLU A 94 -11.12 -2.21 -10.29
N ARG A 95 -10.59 -1.07 -10.77
CA ARG A 95 -11.15 -0.38 -11.94
C ARG A 95 -11.24 -1.31 -13.16
N ARG A 96 -10.17 -2.04 -13.47
CA ARG A 96 -10.13 -3.00 -14.59
C ARG A 96 -11.06 -4.21 -14.39
N GLN A 97 -11.36 -4.59 -13.16
CA GLN A 97 -12.34 -5.64 -12.87
C GLN A 97 -13.77 -5.12 -13.08
N ASN A 98 -14.06 -3.91 -12.59
CA ASN A 98 -15.36 -3.28 -12.77
C ASN A 98 -15.66 -2.95 -14.24
N GLU A 99 -14.66 -2.51 -15.01
CA GLU A 99 -14.80 -2.28 -16.45
C GLU A 99 -15.18 -3.57 -17.19
N ARG A 100 -14.54 -4.70 -16.86
CA ARG A 100 -14.88 -6.01 -17.44
C ARG A 100 -16.29 -6.44 -17.07
N LYS A 101 -16.68 -6.33 -15.80
CA LYS A 101 -18.05 -6.64 -15.35
C LYS A 101 -19.09 -5.75 -16.02
N ASN A 102 -18.81 -4.46 -16.15
CA ASN A 102 -19.72 -3.53 -16.80
C ASN A 102 -19.87 -3.83 -18.30
N GLN A 103 -18.79 -4.26 -18.98
CA GLN A 103 -18.87 -4.70 -20.37
C GLN A 103 -19.75 -5.95 -20.51
N GLU A 104 -19.58 -6.93 -19.62
CA GLU A 104 -20.42 -8.14 -19.58
C GLU A 104 -21.89 -7.81 -19.34
N LEU A 105 -22.19 -6.95 -18.35
CA LEU A 105 -23.55 -6.47 -18.08
C LEU A 105 -24.16 -5.67 -19.24
N MET A 106 -23.35 -4.92 -20.00
CA MET A 106 -23.83 -4.22 -21.20
C MET A 106 -24.17 -5.21 -22.31
N LEU A 107 -23.34 -6.24 -22.50
CA LEU A 107 -23.58 -7.27 -23.52
C LEU A 107 -24.87 -8.05 -23.22
N GLU A 108 -25.10 -8.43 -21.97
CA GLU A 108 -26.31 -9.12 -21.53
C GLU A 108 -27.57 -8.29 -21.81
N LYS A 109 -27.54 -6.99 -21.46
CA LYS A 109 -28.64 -6.07 -21.77
C LYS A 109 -28.91 -5.91 -23.26
N THR A 110 -27.86 -5.82 -24.09
CA THR A 110 -28.06 -5.71 -25.54
C THR A 110 -28.69 -6.97 -26.13
N ILE A 111 -28.37 -8.15 -25.59
CA ILE A 111 -28.98 -9.40 -26.02
C ILE A 111 -30.45 -9.43 -25.60
N ASP A 112 -30.77 -9.02 -24.38
CA ASP A 112 -32.15 -8.94 -23.91
C ASP A 112 -33.00 -7.96 -24.74
N ASP A 113 -32.45 -6.78 -25.08
CA ASP A 113 -33.14 -5.79 -25.93
C ASP A 113 -33.39 -6.33 -27.36
N GLU A 114 -32.43 -7.06 -27.95
CA GLU A 114 -32.57 -7.69 -29.28
C GLU A 114 -33.58 -8.86 -29.28
N LEU A 115 -33.67 -9.61 -28.17
CA LEU A 115 -34.69 -10.65 -27.97
C LEU A 115 -36.09 -10.06 -27.78
N ILE A 116 -36.22 -8.88 -27.19
CA ILE A 116 -37.51 -8.18 -27.07
C ILE A 116 -37.97 -7.71 -28.45
N GLU A 117 -37.08 -7.07 -29.22
CA GLU A 117 -37.42 -6.51 -30.53
C GLU A 117 -37.81 -7.59 -31.56
N SER A 118 -37.23 -8.79 -31.47
CA SER A 118 -37.59 -9.92 -32.33
C SER A 118 -38.96 -10.54 -32.02
N ASN A 119 -39.48 -10.41 -30.78
CA ASN A 119 -40.79 -10.94 -30.41
C ASN A 119 -41.96 -10.01 -30.82
N ASP A 120 -41.72 -8.71 -30.95
CA ASP A 120 -42.76 -7.73 -31.32
C ASP A 120 -43.15 -7.77 -32.82
N LEU A 121 -42.30 -8.32 -33.71
CA LEU A 121 -42.62 -8.48 -35.14
C LEU A 121 -43.55 -9.67 -35.46
N ASP A 122 -43.71 -10.64 -34.56
CA ASP A 122 -44.57 -11.83 -34.79
C ASP A 122 -46.05 -11.59 -34.42
N THR A 123 -46.42 -10.40 -33.93
CA THR A 123 -47.80 -10.07 -33.55
C THR A 123 -48.51 -9.19 -34.60
N THR A 124 -48.52 -9.61 -35.87
CA THR A 124 -49.50 -9.08 -36.84
C THR A 124 -50.70 -10.01 -36.88
N PRO A 125 -51.92 -9.59 -36.46
CA PRO A 125 -53.08 -10.43 -36.62
C PRO A 125 -53.40 -10.49 -38.12
N LEU A 126 -53.31 -11.68 -38.70
CA LEU A 126 -53.88 -11.97 -40.01
C LEU A 126 -55.36 -11.58 -39.96
N ILE A 127 -55.70 -10.49 -40.64
CA ILE A 127 -57.09 -10.11 -40.91
C ILE A 127 -57.69 -11.28 -41.69
N SER A 128 -58.48 -12.08 -41.00
CA SER A 128 -59.28 -13.15 -41.60
C SER A 128 -60.36 -12.44 -42.42
N ASN A 129 -60.25 -12.53 -43.74
CA ASN A 129 -61.32 -12.13 -44.65
C ASN A 129 -62.52 -13.04 -44.37
N ASP A 130 -63.52 -12.51 -43.68
CA ASP A 130 -64.83 -13.16 -43.57
C ASP A 130 -65.42 -13.26 -44.99
N ASN A 131 -65.42 -14.49 -45.51
CA ASN A 131 -66.17 -14.90 -46.68
C ASN A 131 -67.66 -14.61 -46.41
N GLN A 132 -68.20 -13.60 -47.10
CA GLN A 132 -69.64 -13.54 -47.32
C GLN A 132 -70.04 -14.72 -48.19
N ASN A 133 -70.66 -15.74 -47.58
CA ASN A 133 -71.50 -16.70 -48.27
C ASN A 133 -72.62 -17.15 -47.35
N TYR A 134 -73.80 -16.56 -47.55
CA TYR A 134 -75.07 -17.21 -47.25
C TYR A 134 -75.92 -17.14 -48.52
N GLU A 135 -76.07 -18.29 -49.18
CA GLU A 135 -77.02 -18.54 -50.25
C GLU A 135 -78.44 -18.70 -49.69
N ILE A 136 -79.38 -18.01 -50.34
CA ILE A 136 -80.72 -18.43 -50.81
C ILE A 136 -81.51 -19.45 -49.95
N ASN A 137 -82.57 -18.96 -49.30
CA ASN A 137 -83.98 -19.31 -49.61
C ASN A 137 -84.94 -18.34 -48.90
#